data_AF-A0A3B8Q763-F1
#
_entry.id   AF-A0A3B8Q763-F1
#
_cell.length_a   1.000
_cell.length_b   1.000
_cell.length_c   1.000
_cell.angle_alpha   90.00
_cell.angle_beta   90.00
_cell.angle_gamma   90.00
#
_symmetry.space_group_name_H-M   'P 1'
#
loop_
_entity.id
_entity.type
_entity.pdbx_description
1 polymer ?
#
loop_
_entity_poly.entity_id
_entity_poly.type
_entity_poly.pdbx_seq_one_letter_code
_entity_poly.pdbx_strand_id
1 'polypeptide(L)'
;MMIRLIPKIFFNRLDEGLDLFVNCLGFKVLHQESTLAVVGRDGAKAYVVESPEYAAKDRPEIAIETDNIDEIYQAISMNRPDVLHPNLPRVTKRPWGAL
;
A
#
# COMPACT_ATOMS: atom_id res chain seq x y z
N MET A 1 9.98 -8.88 22.27
CA MET A 1 10.45 -8.98 20.88
C MET A 1 9.53 -8.12 20.02
N MET A 2 10.06 -7.09 19.36
CA MET A 2 9.25 -6.23 18.48
C MET A 2 9.11 -6.95 17.13
N ILE A 3 7.87 -7.20 16.70
CA ILE A 3 7.61 -8.06 15.52
C ILE A 3 7.28 -7.27 14.25
N ARG A 4 6.64 -6.10 14.37
CA ARG A 4 6.18 -5.29 13.22
C ARG A 4 6.08 -3.82 13.64
N LEU A 5 6.41 -2.93 12.71
CA LEU A 5 6.03 -1.52 12.75
C LEU A 5 4.92 -1.34 11.71
N ILE A 6 3.78 -0.77 12.12
CA ILE A 6 2.59 -0.67 11.27
C ILE A 6 2.39 0.81 10.92
N PRO A 7 2.44 1.20 9.65
CA PRO A 7 2.22 2.57 9.24
C PRO A 7 0.74 2.94 9.37
N LYS A 8 0.51 4.22 9.65
CA LYS A 8 -0.79 4.88 9.50
C LYS A 8 -0.71 5.78 8.27
N ILE A 9 -1.60 5.56 7.31
CA ILE A 9 -1.56 6.16 5.98
C ILE A 9 -2.85 6.94 5.79
N PHE A 10 -2.72 8.22 5.46
CA PHE A 10 -3.85 9.12 5.31
C PHE A 10 -4.29 9.22 3.85
N PHE A 11 -5.60 9.17 3.64
CA PHE A 11 -6.25 9.38 2.36
C PHE A 11 -7.28 10.50 2.47
N ASN A 12 -7.61 11.13 1.34
CA ASN A 12 -8.65 12.14 1.31
C ASN A 12 -10.02 11.51 1.59
N ARG A 13 -10.25 10.30 1.08
CA ARG A 13 -11.43 9.48 1.37
C ARG A 13 -11.03 8.04 1.70
N LEU A 14 -11.77 7.38 2.59
CA LEU A 14 -11.46 6.01 2.99
C LEU A 14 -11.46 5.02 1.81
N ASP A 15 -12.37 5.23 0.86
CA ASP A 15 -12.53 4.37 -0.33
C ASP A 15 -11.33 4.42 -1.28
N GLU A 16 -10.61 5.54 -1.37
CA GLU A 16 -9.37 5.66 -2.13
C GLU A 16 -8.27 4.72 -1.57
N GLY A 17 -8.13 4.71 -0.25
CA GLY A 17 -7.18 3.82 0.42
C GLY A 17 -7.59 2.36 0.33
N LEU A 18 -8.88 2.06 0.47
CA LEU A 18 -9.39 0.70 0.27
C LEU A 18 -9.24 0.23 -1.18
N ASP A 19 -9.40 1.10 -2.17
CA ASP A 19 -9.16 0.74 -3.57
C ASP A 19 -7.69 0.35 -3.80
N LEU A 20 -6.75 1.13 -3.28
CA LEU A 20 -5.33 0.82 -3.39
C LEU A 20 -4.99 -0.51 -2.68
N PHE A 21 -5.35 -0.64 -1.40
CA PHE A 21 -4.90 -1.78 -0.61
C PHE A 21 -5.66 -3.06 -0.95
N VAL A 22 -6.99 -2.99 -1.06
CA VAL A 22 -7.84 -4.18 -1.23
C VAL A 22 -7.98 -4.53 -2.70
N ASN A 23 -8.44 -3.60 -3.53
CA ASN A 23 -8.78 -3.91 -4.93
C ASN A 23 -7.54 -4.03 -5.82
N CYS A 24 -6.49 -3.23 -5.56
CA CYS A 24 -5.25 -3.28 -6.33
C CYS A 24 -4.21 -4.24 -5.72
N LEU A 25 -3.88 -4.07 -4.44
CA LEU A 25 -2.81 -4.85 -3.79
C LEU A 25 -3.30 -6.15 -3.13
N GLY A 26 -4.59 -6.48 -3.20
CA GLY A 26 -5.13 -7.76 -2.71
C GLY A 26 -5.10 -7.94 -1.19
N PHE A 27 -5.02 -6.85 -0.42
CA PHE A 27 -5.15 -6.90 1.03
C PHE A 27 -6.59 -7.23 1.44
N LYS A 28 -6.75 -7.74 2.65
CA LYS A 28 -8.05 -7.98 3.27
C LYS A 28 -8.31 -6.94 4.36
N VAL A 29 -9.56 -6.49 4.45
CA VAL A 29 -10.02 -5.71 5.60
C VAL A 29 -10.08 -6.62 6.82
N LEU A 30 -9.38 -6.24 7.87
CA LEU A 30 -9.33 -6.93 9.16
C LEU A 30 -10.25 -6.27 10.20
N HIS A 31 -10.41 -4.95 10.09
CA HIS A 31 -11.30 -4.13 10.91
C HIS A 31 -11.67 -2.86 10.13
N GLN A 32 -12.88 -2.34 10.32
CA GLN A 32 -13.32 -1.11 9.66
C GLN A 32 -14.34 -0.34 10.51
N GLU A 33 -14.15 0.97 10.56
CA GLU A 33 -15.03 1.97 11.16
C GLU A 33 -15.30 3.07 10.11
N SER A 34 -15.97 4.16 10.53
CA SER A 34 -16.39 5.23 9.62
C SER A 34 -15.22 5.90 8.88
N THR A 35 -14.11 6.16 9.57
CA THR A 35 -12.96 6.91 9.02
C THR A 35 -11.64 6.12 9.08
N LEU A 36 -11.69 4.83 9.42
CA LEU A 36 -10.51 4.00 9.61
C LEU A 36 -10.76 2.58 9.13
N ALA A 37 -9.79 2.00 8.43
CA ALA A 37 -9.72 0.58 8.15
C ALA A 37 -8.34 0.02 8.49
N VAL A 38 -8.31 -1.19 9.04
CA VAL A 38 -7.10 -1.98 9.20
C VAL A 38 -7.08 -3.01 8.09
N VAL A 39 -6.02 -2.99 7.27
CA VAL A 39 -5.85 -3.92 6.16
C VAL A 39 -4.61 -4.79 6.37
N GLY A 40 -4.65 -6.04 5.90
CA GLY A 40 -3.51 -6.95 5.99
C GLY A 40 -3.42 -7.96 4.84
N ARG A 41 -2.18 -8.34 4.53
CA ARG A 41 -1.82 -9.35 3.53
C ARG A 41 -0.47 -9.95 3.89
N ASP A 42 -0.35 -11.28 3.93
CA ASP A 42 0.94 -11.99 4.01
C ASP A 42 1.90 -11.48 5.10
N GLY A 43 1.35 -10.99 6.22
CA GLY A 43 2.12 -10.40 7.31
C GLY A 43 2.30 -8.87 7.24
N ALA A 44 2.21 -8.26 6.05
CA ALA A 44 2.09 -6.82 5.91
C ALA A 44 0.75 -6.32 6.48
N LYS A 45 0.76 -5.13 7.07
CA LYS A 45 -0.42 -4.48 7.68
C LYS A 45 -0.29 -2.97 7.58
N ALA A 46 -1.40 -2.28 7.38
CA ALA A 46 -1.47 -0.82 7.42
C ALA A 46 -2.79 -0.35 8.06
N TYR A 47 -2.76 0.85 8.63
CA TYR A 47 -3.97 1.58 9.02
C TYR A 47 -4.28 2.62 7.97
N VAL A 48 -5.40 2.45 7.28
CA VAL A 48 -5.92 3.37 6.27
C VAL A 48 -6.87 4.33 6.97
N VAL A 49 -6.59 5.63 6.89
CA VAL A 49 -7.34 6.66 7.63
C VAL A 49 -7.83 7.73 6.68
N GLU A 50 -9.13 8.03 6.76
CA GLU A 50 -9.69 9.20 6.10
C GLU A 50 -9.31 10.46 6.88
N SER A 51 -8.51 11.32 6.25
CA SER A 51 -8.20 12.66 6.73
C SER A 51 -7.77 13.53 5.55
N PRO A 52 -8.70 14.31 4.96
CA PRO A 52 -8.37 15.29 3.92
C PRO A 52 -7.23 16.23 4.32
N GLU A 53 -7.20 16.67 5.59
CA GLU A 53 -6.16 17.57 6.10
C GLU A 53 -4.77 16.93 6.04
N TYR A 54 -4.63 15.71 6.55
CA TYR A 54 -3.32 15.05 6.59
C TYR A 54 -2.94 14.48 5.23
N ALA A 55 -3.89 14.00 4.42
CA ALA A 55 -3.62 13.58 3.05
C ALA A 55 -3.14 14.74 2.16
N ALA A 56 -3.54 15.98 2.44
CA ALA A 56 -3.02 17.16 1.74
C ALA A 56 -1.61 17.57 2.20
N LYS A 57 -1.24 17.25 3.45
CA LYS A 57 0.04 17.64 4.07
C LYS A 57 1.12 16.57 3.94
N ASP A 58 0.72 15.31 3.86
CA ASP A 58 1.58 14.15 3.91
C ASP A 58 1.49 13.34 2.61
N ARG A 59 2.64 12.88 2.13
CA ARG A 59 2.76 11.97 0.99
C ARG A 59 3.62 10.81 1.45
N PRO A 60 3.02 9.84 2.16
CA PRO A 60 3.80 8.81 2.82
C PRO A 60 4.50 7.94 1.79
N GLU A 61 5.83 7.87 1.89
CA GLU A 61 6.66 6.95 1.12
C GLU A 61 6.91 5.70 1.95
N ILE A 62 6.07 4.68 1.73
CA ILE A 62 6.13 3.41 2.48
C ILE A 62 6.63 2.29 1.57
N ALA A 63 7.68 1.60 2.01
CA ALA A 63 8.15 0.39 1.36
C ALA A 63 7.34 -0.82 1.84
N ILE A 64 6.95 -1.68 0.89
CA ILE A 64 6.44 -3.03 1.18
C ILE A 64 7.53 -4.00 0.70
N GLU A 65 8.11 -4.74 1.64
CA GLU A 65 9.08 -5.79 1.32
C GLU A 65 8.37 -7.06 0.89
N THR A 66 8.91 -7.71 -0.13
CA THR A 66 8.39 -8.95 -0.71
C THR A 66 9.55 -9.77 -1.26
N ASP A 67 9.42 -11.08 -1.17
CA ASP A 67 10.30 -12.07 -1.80
C ASP A 67 9.96 -12.31 -3.28
N ASN A 68 8.82 -11.80 -3.76
CA ASN A 68 8.34 -12.02 -5.12
C ASN A 68 7.73 -10.76 -5.76
N ILE A 69 8.59 -9.75 -5.97
CA ILE A 69 8.19 -8.48 -6.60
C ILE A 69 7.71 -8.66 -8.05
N ASP A 70 8.23 -9.66 -8.77
CA ASP A 70 7.89 -9.90 -10.17
C ASP A 70 6.43 -10.35 -10.32
N GLU A 71 5.95 -11.26 -9.49
CA GLU A 71 4.55 -11.70 -9.49
C GLU A 71 3.60 -10.53 -9.17
N ILE A 72 3.92 -9.74 -8.15
CA ILE A 72 3.12 -8.57 -7.76
C ILE A 72 3.08 -7.54 -8.89
N TYR A 73 4.23 -7.22 -9.47
CA TYR A 73 4.32 -6.27 -10.58
C TYR A 73 3.53 -6.76 -11.81
N GLN A 74 3.63 -8.04 -12.17
CA GLN A 74 2.85 -8.62 -13.27
C GLN A 74 1.34 -8.50 -13.03
N ALA A 75 0.87 -8.88 -11.84
CA ALA A 75 -0.55 -8.77 -11.50
C ALA A 75 -1.07 -7.33 -11.58
N ILE A 76 -0.32 -6.36 -11.06
CA ILE A 76 -0.70 -4.94 -11.09
C ILE A 76 -0.65 -4.38 -12.52
N SER A 77 0.42 -4.64 -13.27
CA SER A 77 0.56 -4.15 -14.65
C SER A 77 -0.55 -4.64 -15.59
N MET A 78 -1.09 -5.84 -15.35
CA MET A 78 -2.21 -6.37 -16.12
C MET A 78 -3.56 -5.77 -15.71
N ASN A 79 -3.80 -5.60 -14.41
CA ASN A 79 -5.15 -5.29 -13.90
C ASN A 79 -5.34 -3.81 -13.53
N ARG A 80 -4.28 -3.12 -13.10
CA ARG A 80 -4.26 -1.73 -12.62
C ARG A 80 -3.01 -0.98 -13.10
N PRO A 81 -2.75 -0.90 -14.42
CA PRO A 81 -1.58 -0.17 -14.94
C PRO A 81 -1.60 1.33 -14.58
N ASP A 82 -2.78 1.88 -14.25
CA ASP A 82 -2.99 3.25 -13.80
C ASP A 82 -2.24 3.60 -12.51
N VAL A 83 -1.98 2.62 -11.64
CA VAL A 83 -1.29 2.86 -10.36
C VAL A 83 0.24 2.76 -10.46
N LEU A 84 0.78 2.35 -11.62
CA LEU A 84 2.22 2.23 -11.82
C LEU A 84 2.85 3.60 -12.09
N HIS A 85 3.98 3.86 -11.42
CA HIS A 85 4.70 5.11 -11.61
C HIS A 85 5.29 5.20 -13.03
N PRO A 86 5.05 6.30 -13.79
CA PRO A 86 5.41 6.37 -15.21
C PRO A 86 6.92 6.32 -15.47
N ASN A 87 7.73 6.78 -14.51
CA ASN A 87 9.18 6.86 -14.68
C ASN A 87 9.94 5.57 -14.36
N LEU A 88 9.27 4.53 -13.85
CA LEU A 88 9.92 3.25 -13.54
C LEU A 88 9.00 2.08 -13.90
N PRO A 89 8.76 1.84 -15.21
CA PRO A 89 7.76 0.89 -15.67
C PRO A 89 8.24 -0.56 -15.61
N ARG A 90 9.29 -0.89 -14.85
CA ARG A 90 9.83 -2.24 -14.74
C ARG A 90 10.48 -2.46 -13.38
N VAL A 91 10.43 -3.70 -12.90
CA VAL A 91 11.13 -4.13 -11.68
C VAL A 91 12.62 -3.80 -11.82
N THR A 92 13.16 -3.09 -10.84
CA THR A 92 14.54 -2.61 -10.86
C THR A 92 15.15 -2.74 -9.46
N LYS A 93 16.31 -3.39 -9.36
CA LYS A 93 17.05 -3.48 -8.10
C LYS A 93 17.58 -2.11 -7.70
N ARG A 94 17.36 -1.71 -6.44
CA ARG A 94 17.86 -0.46 -5.85
C ARG A 94 18.88 -0.77 -4.75
N PRO A 95 19.90 0.08 -4.54
CA PRO A 95 20.93 -0.17 -3.53
C PRO A 95 20.41 -0.09 -2.09
N TRP A 96 19.24 0.52 -1.89
CA TRP A 96 18.51 0.57 -0.62
C TRP A 96 17.33 -0.41 -0.55
N GLY A 97 17.16 -1.30 -1.55
CA GLY A 97 16.11 -2.32 -1.53
C GLY A 97 16.45 -3.45 -0.55
N ALA A 98 15.43 -4.21 -0.14
CA ALA A 98 15.59 -5.39 0.71
C ALA A 98 16.60 -6.36 0.08
N LEU A 99 17.50 -6.89 0.92
CA LEU A 99 18.62 -7.77 0.58
C LEU A 99 18.16 -9.10 -0.03
#